data_AF-A0A9P0N959-F1
#
_entry.id   AF-A0A9P0N959-F1
#
_cell.length_a   1.000
_cell.length_b   1.000
_cell.length_c   1.000
_cell.angle_alpha   90.00
_cell.angle_beta   90.00
_cell.angle_gamma   90.00
#
_symmetry.space_group_name_H-M   'P 1'
#
loop_
_entity.id
_entity.type
_entity.pdbx_description
1 polymer ?
#
loop_
_entity_poly.entity_id
_entity_poly.type
_entity_poly.pdbx_seq_one_letter_code
_entity_poly.pdbx_strand_id
1 'polypeptide(L)'
;MWSVINRRVFFRKLERQLIVRCTSTNDSYGLDKIKPIPVPDIVRKPPRLPFLKSIYAGQYDIEVLTYPETLNLERFKDLESRVQQVQHNCTKIDTVRQLGLFGMNAPHPYSGLNLSDTEIARVFEHFDSNTFKSVFDHTLCIDIIKTFGTPNQKSKYLPLLASGAVCSLHIDTVTGKLLPNESWELTGSVKNSTDVFLLFVIGNKAYIVEKDKTFVNGENLELRQAVVTPDDIMENVNLTKIMQKGKLYTCSLLTTSLKRVVQSTIQSIIPKTRLNLKLREYDSVLKILAKSLINIYTLESMIYLTTWMTDGFDDPDIELESASIQLFARQTVDNILIDLKMINGRNSINEQFLSLCNEVEDLVESLEGSMKLANFISSRGVEFFNKSEYKENVSFLTTAYRNIMMKKNKPSLKYDFKQFLHPALKHTANFLEYDVLKFQFIINQCHDAGQLNTDNQMLMERLSTVIVYIYAMTAVIGRASRSYCTGIRFCDYEVI
;
A
#
# COMPACT_ATOMS: atom_id res chain seq x y z
N MET A 1 -37.45 -36.51 35.04
CA MET A 1 -37.91 -37.08 33.75
C MET A 1 -36.87 -36.69 32.71
N TRP A 2 -35.82 -37.50 32.59
CA TRP A 2 -35.67 -38.53 31.53
C TRP A 2 -35.40 -37.87 30.16
N SER A 3 -34.31 -38.13 29.45
CA SER A 3 -33.21 -39.07 29.64
C SER A 3 -32.08 -38.74 28.67
N VAL A 4 -30.85 -38.84 29.18
CA VAL A 4 -29.59 -39.00 28.46
C VAL A 4 -29.66 -40.23 27.55
N ILE A 5 -29.35 -40.09 26.24
CA ILE A 5 -28.99 -41.21 25.37
C ILE A 5 -27.83 -40.81 24.44
N ASN A 6 -26.65 -41.32 24.79
CA ASN A 6 -25.56 -41.84 23.95
C ASN A 6 -25.31 -41.20 22.56
N ARG A 7 -24.29 -40.33 22.48
CA ARG A 7 -23.47 -40.14 21.27
C ARG A 7 -22.11 -40.83 21.43
N ARG A 8 -22.07 -42.13 21.17
CA ARG A 8 -20.89 -42.86 20.70
C ARG A 8 -21.39 -43.89 19.67
N VAL A 9 -20.55 -44.14 18.66
CA VAL A 9 -20.76 -45.06 17.52
C VAL A 9 -21.44 -44.40 16.32
N PHE A 10 -20.63 -43.76 15.45
CA PHE A 10 -20.60 -44.05 14.01
C PHE A 10 -19.32 -43.45 13.40
N PHE A 11 -18.17 -44.01 13.80
CA PHE A 11 -16.95 -43.97 13.00
C PHE A 11 -16.78 -45.36 12.40
N ARG A 12 -17.01 -45.51 11.08
CA ARG A 12 -16.15 -46.32 10.20
C ARG A 12 -16.61 -46.27 8.74
N LYS A 13 -15.60 -46.06 7.89
CA LYS A 13 -15.45 -46.49 6.49
C LYS A 13 -16.33 -45.81 5.43
N LEU A 14 -15.75 -44.80 4.79
CA LEU A 14 -15.74 -44.74 3.33
C LEU A 14 -14.32 -44.38 2.87
N GLU A 15 -13.48 -45.42 2.78
CA GLU A 15 -12.31 -45.41 1.91
C GLU A 15 -12.76 -45.75 0.48
N ARG A 16 -12.12 -45.07 -0.49
CA ARG A 16 -12.07 -45.35 -1.94
C ARG A 16 -13.32 -45.03 -2.75
N GLN A 17 -13.24 -43.90 -3.46
CA GLN A 17 -13.15 -43.91 -4.93
C GLN A 17 -12.41 -42.64 -5.39
N LEU A 18 -11.08 -42.72 -5.39
CA LEU A 18 -10.24 -41.92 -6.27
C LEU A 18 -10.57 -42.36 -7.70
N ILE A 19 -11.29 -41.52 -8.45
CA ILE A 19 -11.36 -41.69 -9.91
C ILE A 19 -10.12 -40.99 -10.48
N VAL A 20 -9.01 -41.74 -10.47
CA VAL A 20 -7.87 -41.49 -11.36
C VAL A 20 -8.17 -42.22 -12.66
N ARG A 21 -8.38 -41.47 -13.74
CA ARG A 21 -8.17 -41.96 -15.09
C ARG A 21 -7.15 -41.05 -15.77
N CYS A 22 -5.91 -41.52 -15.79
CA CYS A 22 -4.87 -40.97 -16.65
C CYS A 22 -4.95 -41.67 -18.01
N THR A 23 -5.22 -40.88 -19.05
CA THR A 23 -4.73 -41.14 -20.40
C THR A 23 -4.26 -39.80 -20.97
N SER A 24 -2.96 -39.77 -21.29
CA SER A 24 -2.10 -38.75 -21.91
C SER A 24 -2.77 -37.64 -22.75
N THR A 25 -2.45 -36.35 -22.53
CA THR A 25 -1.34 -35.56 -23.14
C THR A 25 -1.58 -34.04 -22.88
N ASN A 26 -0.51 -33.34 -22.46
CA ASN A 26 -0.25 -31.89 -22.45
C ASN A 26 -1.01 -30.93 -21.50
N ASP A 27 -0.19 -30.25 -20.68
CA ASP A 27 -0.26 -28.88 -20.17
C ASP A 27 -1.37 -28.43 -19.22
N SER A 28 -1.17 -28.67 -17.91
CA SER A 28 -1.55 -27.72 -16.87
C SER A 28 -0.59 -27.85 -15.67
N TYR A 29 0.01 -26.75 -15.21
CA TYR A 29 0.92 -26.71 -14.04
C TYR A 29 0.17 -26.96 -12.69
N GLY A 30 -0.81 -27.87 -12.66
CA GLY A 30 -1.71 -28.10 -11.53
C GLY A 30 -2.92 -27.17 -11.47
N LEU A 31 -3.32 -26.60 -12.61
CA LEU A 31 -4.09 -25.35 -12.72
C LEU A 31 -5.62 -25.52 -12.88
N ASP A 32 -6.13 -26.74 -12.97
CA ASP A 32 -7.53 -27.00 -13.35
C ASP A 32 -8.54 -27.08 -12.19
N LYS A 33 -8.08 -26.89 -10.94
CA LYS A 33 -8.88 -27.25 -9.75
C LYS A 33 -9.60 -26.09 -9.07
N ILE A 34 -9.29 -24.83 -9.41
CA ILE A 34 -9.90 -23.66 -8.78
C ILE A 34 -10.49 -22.81 -9.89
N LYS A 35 -11.82 -22.85 -10.05
CA LYS A 35 -12.53 -21.78 -10.75
C LYS A 35 -12.72 -20.66 -9.74
N PRO A 36 -11.99 -19.54 -9.82
CA PRO A 36 -12.24 -18.42 -8.93
C PRO A 36 -13.66 -17.94 -9.13
N ILE A 37 -14.39 -17.73 -8.04
CA ILE A 37 -15.66 -17.03 -8.08
C ILE A 37 -15.31 -15.56 -8.31
N PRO A 38 -15.75 -14.95 -9.42
CA PRO A 38 -15.39 -13.58 -9.72
C PRO A 38 -16.05 -12.63 -8.74
N VAL A 39 -15.30 -11.62 -8.31
CA VAL A 39 -15.81 -10.59 -7.42
C VAL A 39 -16.47 -9.48 -8.28
N PRO A 40 -17.71 -9.03 -7.97
CA PRO A 40 -18.45 -8.07 -8.80
C PRO A 40 -17.69 -6.76 -9.00
N ASP A 41 -17.64 -6.23 -10.22
CA ASP A 41 -16.87 -5.02 -10.55
C ASP A 41 -17.17 -3.82 -9.64
N ILE A 42 -16.12 -3.06 -9.32
CA ILE A 42 -16.24 -1.80 -8.56
C ILE A 42 -16.68 -0.70 -9.52
N VAL A 43 -17.78 -0.02 -9.17
CA VAL A 43 -18.25 1.13 -9.92
C VAL A 43 -17.35 2.33 -9.61
N ARG A 44 -16.65 2.81 -10.63
CA ARG A 44 -15.76 3.98 -10.52
C ARG A 44 -16.51 5.28 -10.79
N LYS A 45 -16.14 6.31 -10.04
CA LYS A 45 -16.61 7.69 -10.20
C LYS A 45 -15.73 8.42 -11.22
N PRO A 46 -16.22 9.52 -11.83
CA PRO A 46 -15.43 10.33 -12.74
C PRO A 46 -14.14 10.85 -12.09
N PRO A 47 -13.11 11.18 -12.88
CA PRO A 47 -11.81 11.62 -12.38
C PRO A 47 -11.95 12.83 -11.45
N ARG A 48 -11.21 12.80 -10.34
CA ARG A 48 -11.18 13.84 -9.32
C ARG A 48 -9.86 14.60 -9.38
N LEU A 49 -9.85 15.85 -8.93
CA LEU A 49 -8.58 16.57 -8.76
C LEU A 49 -7.70 15.86 -7.72
N PRO A 50 -6.37 15.83 -7.93
CA PRO A 50 -5.43 15.24 -6.98
C PRO A 50 -5.49 15.96 -5.63
N PHE A 51 -5.74 15.22 -4.55
CA PHE A 51 -6.11 15.82 -3.27
C PHE A 51 -5.01 16.69 -2.67
N LEU A 52 -3.81 16.16 -2.45
CA LEU A 52 -2.72 16.92 -1.84
C LEU A 52 -2.19 18.01 -2.76
N LYS A 53 -2.16 17.77 -4.08
CA LYS A 53 -1.77 18.78 -5.08
C LYS A 53 -2.75 19.96 -5.05
N SER A 54 -4.04 19.70 -4.93
CA SER A 54 -5.08 20.74 -4.80
C SER A 54 -4.91 21.60 -3.55
N ILE A 55 -4.42 21.04 -2.44
CA ILE A 55 -4.15 21.83 -1.22
C ILE A 55 -3.06 22.87 -1.46
N TYR A 56 -2.02 22.56 -2.25
CA TYR A 56 -1.03 23.55 -2.68
C TYR A 56 -1.71 24.69 -3.47
N ALA A 57 -2.65 24.36 -4.36
CA ALA A 57 -3.47 25.32 -5.10
C ALA A 57 -4.51 26.06 -4.23
N GLY A 58 -4.63 25.75 -2.92
CA GLY A 58 -5.57 26.41 -2.02
C GLY A 58 -7.00 25.89 -2.10
N GLN A 59 -7.19 24.71 -2.68
CA GLN A 59 -8.45 23.98 -2.72
C GLN A 59 -8.37 22.78 -1.77
N TYR A 60 -9.33 22.68 -0.85
CA TYR A 60 -9.48 21.50 -0.02
C TYR A 60 -10.73 20.74 -0.40
N ASP A 61 -10.57 19.44 -0.62
CA ASP A 61 -11.70 18.59 -0.93
C ASP A 61 -12.36 18.01 0.33
N ILE A 62 -13.51 18.57 0.68
CA ILE A 62 -14.23 18.25 1.91
C ILE A 62 -14.73 16.80 1.92
N GLU A 63 -15.04 16.20 0.76
CA GLU A 63 -15.61 14.84 0.76
C GLU A 63 -14.62 13.79 1.27
N VAL A 64 -13.31 14.07 1.20
CA VAL A 64 -12.25 13.20 1.73
C VAL A 64 -12.39 13.00 3.25
N LEU A 65 -12.99 13.97 3.96
CA LEU A 65 -13.25 13.88 5.41
C LEU A 65 -14.31 12.84 5.79
N THR A 66 -15.13 12.38 4.85
CA THR A 66 -16.20 11.41 5.16
C THR A 66 -15.68 10.02 5.52
N TYR A 67 -14.41 9.73 5.21
CA TYR A 67 -13.72 8.46 5.32
C TYR A 67 -14.50 7.26 4.75
N PRO A 68 -14.00 6.62 3.71
CA PRO A 68 -14.82 5.75 2.86
C PRO A 68 -15.11 4.37 3.46
N GLU A 69 -16.22 3.79 3.00
CA GLU A 69 -16.45 2.34 2.98
C GLU A 69 -16.35 1.88 1.53
N THR A 70 -15.27 1.19 1.19
CA THR A 70 -14.94 0.81 -0.19
C THR A 70 -15.73 -0.40 -0.68
N LEU A 71 -16.01 -1.35 0.21
CA LEU A 71 -16.52 -2.67 -0.14
C LEU A 71 -18.01 -2.79 0.17
N ASN A 72 -18.75 -3.40 -0.75
CA ASN A 72 -20.09 -3.87 -0.45
C ASN A 72 -20.03 -5.10 0.47
N LEU A 73 -21.17 -5.48 1.05
CA LEU A 73 -21.25 -6.57 2.02
C LEU A 73 -20.78 -7.92 1.47
N GLU A 74 -20.99 -8.17 0.17
CA GLU A 74 -20.59 -9.43 -0.48
C GLU A 74 -19.07 -9.49 -0.63
N ARG A 75 -18.45 -8.44 -1.17
CA ARG A 75 -16.99 -8.30 -1.28
C ARG A 75 -16.32 -8.38 0.09
N PHE A 76 -16.88 -7.71 1.09
CA PHE A 76 -16.36 -7.75 2.46
C PHE A 76 -16.35 -9.18 3.03
N LYS A 77 -17.44 -9.94 2.87
CA LYS A 77 -17.50 -11.34 3.35
C LYS A 77 -16.52 -12.25 2.63
N ASP A 78 -16.37 -12.08 1.32
CA ASP A 78 -15.40 -12.84 0.52
C ASP A 78 -13.96 -12.52 0.97
N LEU A 79 -13.62 -11.23 1.13
CA LEU A 79 -12.33 -10.79 1.63
C LEU A 79 -12.01 -11.38 3.00
N GLU A 80 -12.93 -11.29 3.97
CA GLU A 80 -12.72 -11.84 5.31
C GLU A 80 -12.49 -13.36 5.28
N SER A 81 -13.24 -14.09 4.45
CA SER A 81 -13.02 -15.53 4.26
C SER A 81 -11.61 -15.83 3.73
N ARG A 82 -11.11 -15.04 2.77
CA ARG A 82 -9.75 -15.20 2.22
C ARG A 82 -8.69 -14.87 3.25
N VAL A 83 -8.85 -13.76 3.96
CA VAL A 83 -7.93 -13.32 5.02
C VAL A 83 -7.79 -14.40 6.09
N GLN A 84 -8.89 -15.02 6.53
CA GLN A 84 -8.84 -16.13 7.49
C GLN A 84 -8.06 -17.33 6.95
N GLN A 85 -8.23 -17.69 5.67
CA GLN A 85 -7.50 -18.78 5.04
C GLN A 85 -5.99 -18.49 4.95
N VAL A 86 -5.62 -17.24 4.64
CA VAL A 86 -4.23 -16.77 4.57
C VAL A 86 -3.55 -16.83 5.92
N GLN A 87 -4.18 -16.27 6.96
CA GLN A 87 -3.63 -16.20 8.32
C GLN A 87 -3.21 -17.56 8.87
N HIS A 88 -3.87 -18.65 8.47
CA HIS A 88 -3.62 -19.99 9.01
C HIS A 88 -2.65 -20.83 8.14
N ASN A 89 -2.41 -20.50 6.87
CA ASN A 89 -1.82 -21.44 5.91
C ASN A 89 -0.74 -20.89 4.96
N CYS A 90 -0.41 -19.60 4.98
CA CYS A 90 0.36 -18.95 3.90
C CYS A 90 1.89 -18.98 3.98
N THR A 91 2.53 -19.77 4.85
CA THR A 91 4.00 -19.91 4.82
C THR A 91 4.53 -20.73 3.64
N LYS A 92 3.64 -21.26 2.79
CA LYS A 92 3.99 -22.07 1.61
C LYS A 92 3.38 -21.48 0.35
N ILE A 93 4.21 -21.30 -0.66
CA ILE A 93 3.83 -20.75 -1.98
C ILE A 93 2.75 -21.60 -2.67
N ASP A 94 2.72 -22.91 -2.44
CA ASP A 94 1.70 -23.80 -3.01
C ASP A 94 0.31 -23.54 -2.42
N THR A 95 0.22 -23.18 -1.14
CA THR A 95 -1.05 -22.77 -0.53
C THR A 95 -1.55 -21.48 -1.18
N VAL A 96 -0.67 -20.50 -1.36
CA VAL A 96 -0.98 -19.21 -2.01
C VAL A 96 -1.53 -19.44 -3.41
N ARG A 97 -0.93 -20.38 -4.16
CA ARG A 97 -1.41 -20.82 -5.48
C ARG A 97 -2.79 -21.47 -5.40
N GLN A 98 -3.00 -22.38 -4.44
CA GLN A 98 -4.30 -23.04 -4.24
C GLN A 98 -5.42 -22.08 -3.82
N LEU A 99 -5.10 -20.96 -3.20
CA LEU A 99 -6.05 -19.92 -2.83
C LEU A 99 -6.33 -18.94 -3.98
N GLY A 100 -5.65 -19.09 -5.13
CA GLY A 100 -5.78 -18.21 -6.29
C GLY A 100 -5.17 -16.82 -6.08
N LEU A 101 -4.30 -16.65 -5.08
CA LEU A 101 -3.77 -15.34 -4.69
C LEU A 101 -2.68 -14.81 -5.62
N PHE A 102 -2.20 -15.62 -6.57
CA PHE A 102 -1.40 -15.08 -7.68
C PHE A 102 -2.29 -14.31 -8.68
N GLY A 103 -3.57 -14.65 -8.80
CA GLY A 103 -4.52 -13.96 -9.68
C GLY A 103 -5.30 -12.82 -9.03
N MET A 104 -4.81 -12.17 -7.97
CA MET A 104 -5.58 -11.18 -7.20
C MET A 104 -6.12 -10.02 -8.04
N ASN A 105 -5.26 -9.32 -8.80
CA ASN A 105 -5.63 -8.16 -9.62
C ASN A 105 -5.94 -8.49 -11.09
N ALA A 106 -5.83 -9.77 -11.47
CA ALA A 106 -6.14 -10.23 -12.82
C ALA A 106 -7.65 -10.07 -13.11
N PRO A 107 -8.03 -9.50 -14.27
CA PRO A 107 -9.43 -9.23 -14.58
C PRO A 107 -10.17 -10.47 -15.10
N HIS A 108 -11.49 -10.49 -14.94
CA HIS A 108 -12.37 -11.41 -15.68
C HIS A 108 -12.36 -11.02 -17.18
N PRO A 109 -12.29 -11.95 -18.16
CA PRO A 109 -12.46 -13.42 -18.09
C PRO A 109 -11.18 -14.24 -17.94
N TYR A 110 -10.04 -13.65 -17.62
CA TYR A 110 -8.77 -14.36 -17.56
C TYR A 110 -8.57 -15.18 -16.27
N SER A 111 -9.65 -15.71 -15.67
CA SER A 111 -9.63 -16.50 -14.44
C SER A 111 -8.94 -15.83 -13.25
N GLY A 112 -9.01 -14.50 -13.16
CA GLY A 112 -8.54 -13.73 -12.00
C GLY A 112 -9.64 -13.44 -10.98
N LEU A 113 -9.24 -12.96 -9.80
CA LEU A 113 -10.14 -12.58 -8.70
C LEU A 113 -10.72 -11.18 -8.86
N ASN A 114 -10.06 -10.31 -9.62
CA ASN A 114 -10.44 -8.91 -9.81
C ASN A 114 -10.63 -8.14 -8.48
N LEU A 115 -9.68 -8.37 -7.56
CA LEU A 115 -9.60 -7.65 -6.30
C LEU A 115 -9.21 -6.19 -6.53
N SER A 116 -9.72 -5.34 -5.66
CA SER A 116 -9.42 -3.91 -5.58
C SER A 116 -8.05 -3.66 -4.95
N ASP A 117 -7.49 -2.47 -5.13
CA ASP A 117 -6.24 -2.08 -4.47
C ASP A 117 -6.41 -2.15 -2.93
N THR A 118 -7.59 -1.81 -2.41
CA THR A 118 -7.95 -1.95 -0.98
C THR A 118 -7.93 -3.40 -0.50
N GLU A 119 -8.54 -4.31 -1.26
CA GLU A 119 -8.56 -5.74 -0.91
C GLU A 119 -7.18 -6.38 -1.00
N ILE A 120 -6.39 -6.01 -2.01
CA ILE A 120 -5.02 -6.47 -2.19
C ILE A 120 -4.15 -6.01 -1.02
N ALA A 121 -4.23 -4.73 -0.64
CA ALA A 121 -3.54 -4.20 0.53
C ALA A 121 -3.90 -5.01 1.79
N ARG A 122 -5.18 -5.31 1.99
CA ARG A 122 -5.68 -6.10 3.13
C ARG A 122 -5.20 -7.55 3.11
N VAL A 123 -5.12 -8.20 1.96
CA VAL A 123 -4.58 -9.57 1.85
C VAL A 123 -3.09 -9.58 2.16
N PHE A 124 -2.32 -8.62 1.62
CA PHE A 124 -0.88 -8.54 1.83
C PHE A 124 -0.47 -8.30 3.29
N GLU A 125 -1.30 -7.65 4.10
CA GLU A 125 -1.07 -7.49 5.54
C GLU A 125 -0.86 -8.83 6.27
N HIS A 126 -1.37 -9.93 5.73
CA HIS A 126 -1.29 -11.25 6.35
C HIS A 126 -0.18 -12.14 5.80
N PHE A 127 0.65 -11.63 4.90
CA PHE A 127 1.76 -12.40 4.33
C PHE A 127 3.03 -12.26 5.19
N ASP A 128 3.86 -13.30 5.20
CA ASP A 128 5.26 -13.14 5.59
C ASP A 128 6.06 -12.44 4.47
N SER A 129 7.24 -11.91 4.78
CA SER A 129 8.02 -11.11 3.83
C SER A 129 8.47 -11.86 2.57
N ASN A 130 8.74 -13.16 2.68
CA ASN A 130 9.17 -13.97 1.53
C ASN A 130 8.00 -14.20 0.58
N THR A 131 6.85 -14.59 1.13
CA THR A 131 5.62 -14.78 0.40
C THR A 131 5.14 -13.46 -0.22
N PHE A 132 5.20 -12.36 0.56
CA PHE A 132 4.91 -11.02 0.09
C PHE A 132 5.75 -10.68 -1.13
N LYS A 133 7.08 -10.81 -1.07
CA LYS A 133 7.95 -10.45 -2.19
C LYS A 133 7.59 -11.19 -3.49
N SER A 134 7.36 -12.50 -3.41
CA SER A 134 7.02 -13.31 -4.59
C SER A 134 5.67 -12.90 -5.21
N VAL A 135 4.64 -12.72 -4.39
CA VAL A 135 3.31 -12.36 -4.88
C VAL A 135 3.24 -10.88 -5.27
N PHE A 136 4.00 -10.02 -4.60
CA PHE A 136 4.13 -8.60 -4.89
C PHE A 136 4.65 -8.37 -6.31
N ASP A 137 5.81 -8.95 -6.64
CA ASP A 137 6.40 -8.81 -7.98
C ASP A 137 5.44 -9.33 -9.05
N HIS A 138 4.80 -10.47 -8.79
CA HIS A 138 3.81 -11.06 -9.69
C HIS A 138 2.57 -10.17 -9.90
N THR A 139 2.06 -9.56 -8.83
CA THR A 139 0.92 -8.63 -8.88
C THR A 139 1.25 -7.43 -9.77
N LEU A 140 2.47 -6.88 -9.65
CA LEU A 140 2.92 -5.78 -10.49
C LEU A 140 3.09 -6.19 -11.96
N CYS A 141 3.58 -7.41 -12.22
CA CYS A 141 3.64 -7.96 -13.59
C CYS A 141 2.25 -8.04 -14.24
N ILE A 142 1.24 -8.48 -13.49
CA ILE A 142 -0.15 -8.49 -13.97
C ILE A 142 -0.62 -7.07 -14.30
N ASP A 143 -0.34 -6.08 -13.43
CA ASP A 143 -0.72 -4.69 -13.69
C ASP A 143 -0.03 -4.12 -14.94
N ILE A 144 1.24 -4.46 -15.18
CA ILE A 144 1.98 -4.03 -16.39
C ILE A 144 1.32 -4.60 -17.64
N ILE A 145 1.04 -5.91 -17.67
CA ILE A 145 0.44 -6.58 -18.83
C ILE A 145 -1.01 -6.11 -19.03
N LYS A 146 -1.76 -5.90 -17.95
CA LYS A 146 -3.13 -5.37 -17.97
C LYS A 146 -3.17 -3.95 -18.54
N THR A 147 -2.18 -3.11 -18.21
CA THR A 147 -2.16 -1.71 -18.59
C THR A 147 -1.57 -1.51 -20.00
N PHE A 148 -0.43 -2.12 -20.30
CA PHE A 148 0.35 -1.84 -21.51
C PHE A 148 0.31 -2.96 -22.56
N GLY A 149 -0.17 -4.16 -22.19
CA GLY A 149 -0.24 -5.29 -23.11
C GLY A 149 -1.26 -5.10 -24.24
N THR A 150 -0.92 -5.58 -25.42
CA THR A 150 -1.85 -5.72 -26.55
C THR A 150 -2.94 -6.75 -26.23
N PRO A 151 -4.09 -6.75 -26.94
CA PRO A 151 -5.12 -7.77 -26.75
C PRO A 151 -4.59 -9.22 -26.87
N ASN A 152 -3.65 -9.45 -27.79
CA ASN A 152 -3.02 -10.75 -27.97
C ASN A 152 -2.14 -11.12 -26.77
N GLN A 153 -1.32 -10.19 -26.27
CA GLN A 153 -0.50 -10.42 -25.07
C GLN A 153 -1.37 -10.69 -23.84
N LYS A 154 -2.45 -9.92 -23.66
CA LYS A 154 -3.40 -10.10 -22.55
C LYS A 154 -4.04 -11.49 -22.56
N SER A 155 -4.55 -11.91 -23.72
CA SER A 155 -5.18 -13.23 -23.87
C SER A 155 -4.19 -14.39 -23.73
N LYS A 156 -2.92 -14.21 -24.11
CA LYS A 156 -1.84 -15.19 -23.97
C LYS A 156 -1.38 -15.33 -22.51
N TYR A 157 -1.09 -14.22 -21.84
CA TYR A 157 -0.38 -14.23 -20.55
C TYR A 157 -1.28 -14.17 -19.31
N LEU A 158 -2.34 -13.35 -19.32
CA LEU A 158 -3.14 -13.14 -18.09
C LEU A 158 -3.78 -14.43 -17.54
N PRO A 159 -4.30 -15.36 -18.36
CA PRO A 159 -4.81 -16.64 -17.84
C PRO A 159 -3.74 -17.48 -17.15
N LEU A 160 -2.54 -17.54 -17.74
CA LEU A 160 -1.42 -18.30 -17.18
C LEU A 160 -0.98 -17.70 -15.85
N LEU A 161 -0.82 -16.39 -15.79
CA LEU A 161 -0.44 -15.68 -14.56
C LEU A 161 -1.50 -15.85 -13.47
N ALA A 162 -2.78 -15.63 -13.80
CA ALA A 162 -3.88 -15.76 -12.85
C ALA A 162 -4.00 -17.16 -12.25
N SER A 163 -3.65 -18.18 -13.03
CA SER A 163 -3.63 -19.57 -12.57
C SER A 163 -2.46 -19.89 -11.61
N GLY A 164 -1.44 -19.03 -11.55
CA GLY A 164 -0.30 -19.17 -10.64
C GLY A 164 1.02 -19.56 -11.29
N ALA A 165 1.17 -19.33 -12.60
CA ALA A 165 2.47 -19.29 -13.25
C ALA A 165 3.21 -18.03 -12.78
N VAL A 166 4.05 -18.20 -11.75
CA VAL A 166 4.70 -17.08 -11.05
C VAL A 166 5.57 -16.29 -12.02
N CYS A 167 5.53 -14.97 -11.88
CA CYS A 167 6.24 -14.03 -12.73
C CYS A 167 6.99 -13.03 -11.85
N SER A 168 8.30 -12.92 -12.03
CA SER A 168 9.11 -11.93 -11.30
C SER A 168 9.38 -10.69 -12.15
N LEU A 169 9.37 -9.53 -11.51
CA LEU A 169 9.66 -8.24 -12.14
C LEU A 169 11.13 -7.87 -11.97
N HIS A 170 11.76 -7.43 -13.05
CA HIS A 170 13.16 -6.99 -13.09
C HIS A 170 13.26 -5.64 -13.79
N ILE A 171 13.75 -4.62 -13.09
CA ILE A 171 13.82 -3.25 -13.62
C ILE A 171 15.29 -2.86 -13.80
N ASP A 172 15.68 -2.50 -15.02
CA ASP A 172 17.02 -2.04 -15.40
C ASP A 172 18.17 -2.97 -14.94
N THR A 173 17.89 -4.26 -14.73
CA THR A 173 18.89 -5.27 -14.34
C THR A 173 19.62 -5.90 -15.54
N VAL A 174 19.08 -5.72 -16.74
CA VAL A 174 19.59 -6.32 -17.98
C VAL A 174 19.68 -5.26 -19.07
N THR A 175 20.54 -5.51 -20.05
CA THR A 175 20.70 -4.67 -21.24
C THR A 175 20.08 -5.36 -22.45
N GLY A 176 19.38 -4.59 -23.27
CA GLY A 176 18.75 -5.08 -24.50
C GLY A 176 19.47 -4.58 -25.75
N LYS A 177 19.66 -5.45 -26.74
CA LYS A 177 20.18 -5.12 -28.07
C LYS A 177 19.19 -5.53 -29.14
N LEU A 178 18.83 -4.61 -30.03
CA LEU A 178 17.96 -4.89 -31.18
C LEU A 178 18.71 -5.71 -32.24
N LEU A 179 18.08 -6.77 -32.71
CA LEU A 179 18.57 -7.63 -33.78
C LEU A 179 17.95 -7.25 -35.14
N PRO A 180 18.55 -7.64 -36.28
CA PRO A 180 18.05 -7.31 -37.61
C PRO A 180 16.65 -7.86 -37.94
N ASN A 181 16.17 -8.85 -37.19
CA ASN A 181 14.86 -9.48 -37.33
C ASN A 181 13.80 -8.87 -36.38
N GLU A 182 14.02 -7.63 -35.91
CA GLU A 182 13.18 -6.91 -34.94
C GLU A 182 13.06 -7.55 -33.55
N SER A 183 13.73 -8.68 -33.31
CA SER A 183 13.81 -9.31 -31.99
C SER A 183 14.84 -8.61 -31.11
N TRP A 184 14.74 -8.80 -29.80
CA TRP A 184 15.67 -8.22 -28.83
C TRP A 184 16.49 -9.30 -28.14
N GLU A 185 17.80 -9.10 -28.10
CA GLU A 185 18.73 -9.90 -27.32
C GLU A 185 18.93 -9.26 -25.95
N LEU A 186 18.50 -9.94 -24.89
CA LEU A 186 18.71 -9.51 -23.51
C LEU A 186 19.97 -10.16 -22.92
N THR A 187 20.80 -9.34 -22.29
CA THR A 187 22.04 -9.77 -21.63
C THR A 187 22.19 -9.15 -20.25
N GLY A 188 22.51 -9.97 -19.25
CA GLY A 188 22.65 -9.54 -17.86
C GLY A 188 22.72 -10.70 -16.89
N SER A 189 22.62 -10.41 -15.60
CA SER A 189 22.58 -11.44 -14.55
C SER A 189 21.31 -11.32 -13.72
N VAL A 190 20.65 -12.46 -13.52
CA VAL A 190 19.43 -12.55 -12.72
C VAL A 190 19.61 -13.64 -11.68
N LYS A 191 19.10 -13.39 -10.47
CA LYS A 191 19.10 -14.40 -9.42
C LYS A 191 18.22 -15.58 -9.84
N ASN A 192 18.72 -16.79 -9.65
CA ASN A 192 17.93 -17.98 -9.95
C ASN A 192 16.68 -18.03 -9.05
N SER A 193 15.49 -18.07 -9.66
CA SER A 193 14.21 -18.21 -8.98
C SER A 193 13.41 -19.36 -9.59
N THR A 194 12.47 -19.95 -8.85
CA THR A 194 11.59 -21.03 -9.36
C THR A 194 10.46 -20.50 -10.26
N ASP A 195 10.57 -19.27 -10.76
CA ASP A 195 9.50 -18.57 -11.46
C ASP A 195 9.41 -19.04 -12.91
N VAL A 196 8.20 -19.06 -13.45
CA VAL A 196 7.93 -19.52 -14.82
C VAL A 196 8.26 -18.41 -15.81
N PHE A 197 7.86 -17.18 -15.47
CA PHE A 197 8.05 -16.00 -16.31
C PHE A 197 8.94 -14.96 -15.64
N LEU A 198 9.71 -14.24 -16.45
CA LEU A 198 10.50 -13.09 -16.04
C LEU A 198 10.05 -11.90 -16.89
N LEU A 199 9.66 -10.80 -16.24
CA LEU A 199 9.30 -9.57 -16.90
C LEU A 199 10.43 -8.56 -16.69
N PHE A 200 11.16 -8.24 -17.77
CA PHE A 200 12.21 -7.23 -17.75
C PHE A 200 11.63 -5.90 -18.21
N VAL A 201 11.89 -4.82 -17.49
CA VAL A 201 11.56 -3.46 -17.93
C VAL A 201 12.85 -2.68 -18.08
N ILE A 202 13.09 -2.16 -19.28
CA ILE A 202 14.28 -1.39 -19.64
C ILE A 202 13.82 -0.09 -20.28
N GLY A 203 13.99 1.01 -19.56
CA GLY A 203 13.40 2.30 -19.96
C GLY A 203 11.89 2.19 -20.16
N ASN A 204 11.41 2.43 -21.39
CA ASN A 204 9.98 2.45 -21.72
C ASN A 204 9.47 1.16 -22.39
N LYS A 205 10.25 0.07 -22.34
CA LYS A 205 9.87 -1.21 -22.93
C LYS A 205 9.87 -2.32 -21.89
N ALA A 206 8.90 -3.22 -21.97
CA ALA A 206 8.88 -4.43 -21.15
C ALA A 206 8.93 -5.70 -22.01
N TYR A 207 9.66 -6.70 -21.53
CA TYR A 207 9.98 -7.93 -22.23
C TYR A 207 9.60 -9.12 -21.37
N ILE A 208 8.73 -10.00 -21.88
CA ILE A 208 8.36 -11.24 -21.18
C ILE A 208 9.23 -12.39 -21.67
N VAL A 209 9.87 -13.08 -20.73
CA VAL A 209 10.74 -14.24 -21.01
C VAL A 209 10.25 -15.44 -20.21
N GLU A 210 10.10 -16.58 -20.88
CA GLU A 210 9.80 -17.87 -20.25
C GLU A 210 11.10 -18.59 -19.89
N LYS A 211 11.24 -19.00 -18.63
CA LYS A 211 12.52 -19.47 -18.09
C LYS A 211 13.09 -20.72 -18.78
N ASP A 212 12.24 -21.68 -19.17
CA ASP A 212 12.71 -22.95 -19.72
C ASP A 212 13.36 -22.85 -21.12
N LYS A 213 13.35 -21.67 -21.75
CA LYS A 213 13.86 -21.47 -23.12
C LYS A 213 15.23 -20.80 -23.22
N THR A 214 15.78 -20.23 -22.15
CA THR A 214 16.83 -19.18 -22.30
C THR A 214 18.01 -19.23 -21.34
N PHE A 215 18.12 -20.22 -20.45
CA PHE A 215 19.12 -20.18 -19.38
C PHE A 215 20.05 -21.40 -19.32
N VAL A 216 21.33 -21.14 -19.06
CA VAL A 216 22.36 -22.17 -18.77
C VAL A 216 22.43 -22.35 -17.25
N ASN A 217 22.38 -23.60 -16.77
CA ASN A 217 22.30 -23.93 -15.33
C ASN A 217 23.45 -23.34 -14.49
N GLY A 218 23.12 -22.58 -13.44
CA GLY A 218 24.02 -22.03 -12.42
C GLY A 218 23.28 -21.31 -11.28
N GLU A 219 23.95 -21.03 -10.15
CA GLU A 219 23.36 -20.29 -9.00
C GLU A 219 23.06 -18.82 -9.35
N ASN A 220 23.88 -18.23 -10.22
CA ASN A 220 23.58 -16.99 -10.93
C ASN A 220 23.23 -17.35 -12.37
N LEU A 221 22.00 -17.07 -12.79
CA LEU A 221 21.60 -17.23 -14.17
C LEU A 221 22.18 -16.05 -14.95
N GLU A 222 23.30 -16.26 -15.63
CA GLU A 222 23.73 -15.34 -16.66
C GLU A 222 22.76 -15.47 -17.84
N LEU A 223 21.96 -14.43 -18.08
CA LEU A 223 21.24 -14.25 -19.34
C LEU A 223 22.29 -14.01 -20.42
N ARG A 224 22.73 -15.09 -21.05
CA ARG A 224 23.49 -15.01 -22.29
C ARG A 224 22.54 -15.24 -23.44
N GLN A 225 22.17 -14.14 -24.10
CA GLN A 225 21.50 -14.16 -25.41
C GLN A 225 20.05 -14.67 -25.38
N ALA A 226 19.25 -14.24 -24.39
CA ALA A 226 17.81 -14.50 -24.42
C ALA A 226 17.18 -13.66 -25.53
N VAL A 227 16.68 -14.32 -26.58
CA VAL A 227 16.02 -13.65 -27.70
C VAL A 227 14.53 -13.54 -27.43
N VAL A 228 14.02 -12.31 -27.38
CA VAL A 228 12.61 -11.98 -27.18
C VAL A 228 11.99 -11.57 -28.51
N THR A 229 10.90 -12.25 -28.86
CA THR A 229 10.17 -11.97 -30.11
C THR A 229 9.34 -10.68 -29.98
N PRO A 230 9.06 -9.96 -31.09
CA PRO A 230 8.27 -8.72 -31.05
C PRO A 230 6.89 -8.89 -30.37
N ASP A 231 6.27 -10.06 -30.49
CA ASP A 231 4.98 -10.37 -29.87
C ASP A 231 5.01 -10.34 -28.33
N ASP A 232 6.20 -10.51 -27.74
CA ASP A 232 6.41 -10.58 -26.29
C ASP A 232 7.02 -9.27 -25.73
N ILE A 233 7.00 -8.20 -26.55
CA ILE A 233 7.49 -6.87 -26.20
C ILE A 233 6.30 -5.91 -26.04
N MET A 234 6.27 -5.21 -24.92
CA MET A 234 5.34 -4.11 -24.65
C MET A 234 6.07 -2.78 -24.81
N GLU A 235 5.50 -1.90 -25.63
CA GLU A 235 6.01 -0.56 -25.91
C GLU A 235 5.32 0.50 -25.02
N ASN A 236 5.97 1.64 -24.81
CA ASN A 236 5.44 2.78 -24.04
C ASN A 236 5.02 2.45 -22.59
N VAL A 237 5.77 1.55 -21.94
CA VAL A 237 5.53 1.14 -20.56
C VAL A 237 5.94 2.26 -19.62
N ASN A 238 4.98 2.78 -18.85
CA ASN A 238 5.22 3.75 -17.78
C ASN A 238 4.97 3.09 -16.42
N LEU A 239 6.05 2.81 -15.70
CA LEU A 239 5.97 2.15 -14.40
C LEU A 239 5.53 3.04 -13.24
N THR A 240 5.49 4.37 -13.41
CA THR A 240 5.31 5.31 -12.28
C THR A 240 4.08 5.00 -11.42
N LYS A 241 2.89 4.92 -12.03
CA LYS A 241 1.63 4.63 -11.32
C LYS A 241 1.61 3.23 -10.71
N ILE A 242 2.18 2.23 -11.41
CA ILE A 242 2.22 0.84 -10.93
C ILE A 242 3.16 0.72 -9.72
N MET A 243 4.32 1.37 -9.77
CA MET A 243 5.26 1.41 -8.64
C MET A 243 4.66 2.15 -7.45
N GLN A 244 3.93 3.25 -7.67
CA GLN A 244 3.23 3.98 -6.60
C GLN A 244 2.24 3.08 -5.85
N LYS A 245 1.46 2.27 -6.58
CA LYS A 245 0.58 1.23 -5.99
C LYS A 245 1.39 0.19 -5.23
N GLY A 246 2.46 -0.30 -5.83
CA GLY A 246 3.38 -1.24 -5.18
C GLY A 246 3.88 -0.73 -3.82
N LYS A 247 4.32 0.53 -3.75
CA LYS A 247 4.78 1.12 -2.49
C LYS A 247 3.68 1.20 -1.42
N LEU A 248 2.41 1.36 -1.80
CA LEU A 248 1.28 1.29 -0.86
C LEU A 248 1.13 -0.12 -0.26
N TYR A 249 1.28 -1.17 -1.08
CA TYR A 249 1.25 -2.55 -0.61
C TYR A 249 2.39 -2.85 0.38
N THR A 250 3.60 -2.36 0.09
CA THR A 250 4.73 -2.45 1.03
C THR A 250 4.42 -1.76 2.35
N CYS A 251 3.82 -0.57 2.33
CA CYS A 251 3.42 0.16 3.53
C CYS A 251 2.31 -0.55 4.32
N SER A 252 1.43 -1.30 3.63
CA SER A 252 0.38 -2.11 4.26
C SER A 252 0.98 -3.25 5.07
N LEU A 253 1.91 -4.01 4.47
CA LEU A 253 2.65 -5.06 5.19
C LEU A 253 3.46 -4.46 6.35
N LEU A 254 4.18 -3.36 6.11
CA LEU A 254 4.97 -2.66 7.12
C LEU A 254 4.15 -2.30 8.37
N THR A 255 2.93 -1.79 8.16
CA THR A 255 2.00 -1.44 9.25
C THR A 255 1.69 -2.66 10.11
N THR A 256 1.48 -3.83 9.51
CA THR A 256 1.21 -5.07 10.24
C THR A 256 2.46 -5.63 10.92
N SER A 257 3.62 -5.56 10.27
CA SER A 257 4.89 -5.95 10.91
C SER A 257 5.21 -5.05 12.12
N LEU A 258 4.92 -3.75 12.04
CA LEU A 258 5.01 -2.84 13.21
C LEU A 258 4.04 -3.23 14.33
N LYS A 259 2.78 -3.58 14.02
CA LYS A 259 1.84 -4.10 15.02
C LYS A 259 2.39 -5.35 15.72
N ARG A 260 3.04 -6.26 14.97
CA ARG A 260 3.68 -7.46 15.53
C ARG A 260 4.87 -7.13 16.44
N VAL A 261 5.69 -6.15 16.08
CA VAL A 261 6.80 -5.65 16.93
C VAL A 261 6.27 -5.06 18.23
N VAL A 262 5.23 -4.23 18.17
CA VAL A 262 4.58 -3.65 19.36
C VAL A 262 3.97 -4.76 20.22
N GLN A 263 3.25 -5.71 19.63
CA GLN A 263 2.64 -6.84 20.34
C GLN A 263 3.70 -7.69 21.05
N SER A 264 4.81 -8.01 20.37
CA SER A 264 5.93 -8.74 20.97
C SER A 264 6.56 -7.95 22.13
N THR A 265 6.66 -6.63 21.99
CA THR A 265 7.15 -5.75 23.06
C THR A 265 6.24 -5.78 24.27
N ILE A 266 4.92 -5.68 24.08
CA ILE A 266 3.92 -5.76 25.16
C ILE A 266 4.04 -7.11 25.88
N GLN A 267 4.11 -8.23 25.14
CA GLN A 267 4.26 -9.57 25.72
C GLN A 267 5.54 -9.71 26.56
N SER A 268 6.64 -9.10 26.12
CA SER A 268 7.91 -9.04 26.84
C SER A 268 7.84 -8.18 28.10
N ILE A 269 7.08 -7.08 28.08
CA ILE A 269 6.94 -6.14 29.20
C ILE A 269 6.05 -6.68 30.31
N ILE A 270 4.96 -7.38 29.98
CA ILE A 270 3.95 -7.86 30.95
C ILE A 270 4.56 -8.59 32.17
N PRO A 271 5.47 -9.58 31.99
CA PRO A 271 6.05 -10.30 33.12
C PRO A 271 7.20 -9.57 33.81
N LYS A 272 7.78 -8.53 33.20
CA LYS A 272 9.00 -7.87 33.70
C LYS A 272 8.70 -6.90 34.84
N THR A 273 9.44 -7.04 35.93
CA THR A 273 9.43 -6.13 37.09
C THR A 273 10.79 -5.47 37.25
N ARG A 274 10.81 -4.17 37.55
CA ARG A 274 12.02 -3.41 37.88
C ARG A 274 11.72 -2.53 39.10
N LEU A 275 12.65 -2.48 40.06
CA LEU A 275 12.50 -1.64 41.28
C LEU A 275 11.14 -1.83 41.98
N ASN A 276 10.69 -3.08 42.12
CA ASN A 276 9.42 -3.48 42.74
C ASN A 276 8.12 -3.03 42.03
N LEU A 277 8.22 -2.39 40.86
CA LEU A 277 7.06 -2.05 40.02
C LEU A 277 7.06 -2.88 38.74
N LYS A 278 5.87 -3.13 38.19
CA LYS A 278 5.74 -3.80 36.90
C LYS A 278 6.07 -2.80 35.79
N LEU A 279 6.82 -3.21 34.76
CA LEU A 279 7.20 -2.30 33.68
C LEU A 279 5.99 -1.67 32.96
N ARG A 280 4.84 -2.36 32.94
CA ARG A 280 3.58 -1.86 32.37
C ARG A 280 2.95 -0.69 33.13
N GLU A 281 3.38 -0.42 34.36
CA GLU A 281 2.84 0.65 35.22
C GLU A 281 3.67 1.94 35.12
N TYR A 282 4.77 1.94 34.34
CA TYR A 282 5.59 3.12 34.14
C TYR A 282 5.03 4.02 33.03
N ASP A 283 4.81 5.29 33.35
CA ASP A 283 4.31 6.30 32.41
C ASP A 283 5.17 6.42 31.15
N SER A 284 6.50 6.32 31.27
CA SER A 284 7.41 6.36 30.12
C SER A 284 7.17 5.21 29.15
N VAL A 285 6.89 4.00 29.65
CA VAL A 285 6.59 2.82 28.83
C VAL A 285 5.23 2.99 28.16
N LEU A 286 4.22 3.43 28.91
CA LEU A 286 2.89 3.70 28.37
C LEU A 286 2.93 4.79 27.29
N LYS A 287 3.70 5.85 27.48
CA LYS A 287 3.89 6.93 26.50
C LYS A 287 4.48 6.42 25.19
N ILE A 288 5.51 5.59 25.24
CA ILE A 288 6.13 5.02 24.04
C ILE A 288 5.15 4.10 23.32
N LEU A 289 4.45 3.22 24.05
CA LEU A 289 3.45 2.33 23.45
C LEU A 289 2.29 3.11 22.83
N ALA A 290 1.78 4.13 23.51
CA ALA A 290 0.73 5.01 23.00
C ALA A 290 1.18 5.74 21.72
N LYS A 291 2.36 6.37 21.74
CA LYS A 291 2.95 7.02 20.56
C LYS A 291 3.10 6.03 19.39
N SER A 292 3.50 4.79 19.68
CA SER A 292 3.65 3.75 18.66
C SER A 292 2.30 3.39 18.03
N LEU A 293 1.27 3.18 18.85
CA LEU A 293 -0.07 2.83 18.38
C LEU A 293 -0.73 3.99 17.60
N ILE A 294 -0.56 5.23 18.04
CA ILE A 294 -1.10 6.42 17.35
C ILE A 294 -0.51 6.54 15.94
N ASN A 295 0.81 6.36 15.81
CA ASN A 295 1.48 6.42 14.51
C ASN A 295 1.07 5.25 13.59
N ILE A 296 0.93 4.03 14.13
CA ILE A 296 0.42 2.86 13.38
C ILE A 296 -1.01 3.13 12.90
N TYR A 297 -1.88 3.63 13.78
CA TYR A 297 -3.25 3.99 13.44
C TYR A 297 -3.30 5.07 12.36
N THR A 298 -2.44 6.09 12.47
CA THR A 298 -2.30 7.14 11.45
C THR A 298 -1.89 6.56 10.09
N LEU A 299 -0.84 5.74 10.07
CA LEU A 299 -0.33 5.13 8.84
C LEU A 299 -1.39 4.25 8.16
N GLU A 300 -2.06 3.39 8.93
CA GLU A 300 -3.18 2.57 8.43
C GLU A 300 -4.30 3.45 7.85
N SER A 301 -4.65 4.52 8.55
CA SER A 301 -5.73 5.42 8.11
C SER A 301 -5.40 6.08 6.77
N MET A 302 -4.15 6.51 6.57
CA MET A 302 -3.68 7.11 5.30
C MET A 302 -3.69 6.08 4.16
N ILE A 303 -3.22 4.85 4.41
CA ILE A 303 -3.18 3.77 3.41
C ILE A 303 -4.59 3.44 2.91
N TYR A 304 -5.55 3.23 3.82
CA TYR A 304 -6.92 2.88 3.43
C TYR A 304 -7.68 4.06 2.80
N LEU A 305 -7.32 5.30 3.15
CA LEU A 305 -7.84 6.48 2.45
C LEU A 305 -7.28 6.58 1.02
N THR A 306 -5.99 6.31 0.81
CA THR A 306 -5.37 6.33 -0.54
C THR A 306 -5.89 5.21 -1.42
N THR A 307 -5.96 3.98 -0.92
CA THR A 307 -6.46 2.83 -1.68
C THR A 307 -7.92 3.01 -2.09
N TRP A 308 -8.75 3.65 -1.25
CA TRP A 308 -10.08 4.07 -1.68
C TRP A 308 -10.06 5.09 -2.82
N MET A 309 -9.19 6.10 -2.77
CA MET A 309 -9.06 7.05 -3.88
C MET A 309 -8.64 6.33 -5.17
N THR A 310 -7.79 5.31 -5.06
CA THR A 310 -7.38 4.46 -6.19
C THR A 310 -8.54 3.63 -6.75
N ASP A 311 -9.35 3.04 -5.88
CA ASP A 311 -10.45 2.14 -6.27
C ASP A 311 -11.69 2.88 -6.75
N GLY A 312 -11.98 4.03 -6.14
CA GLY A 312 -13.25 4.73 -6.27
C GLY A 312 -13.36 5.66 -7.47
N PHE A 313 -12.25 6.03 -8.11
CA PHE A 313 -12.20 7.02 -9.18
C PHE A 313 -11.53 6.48 -10.44
N ASP A 314 -11.89 7.02 -11.60
CA ASP A 314 -11.23 6.75 -12.86
C ASP A 314 -9.90 7.50 -12.97
N ASP A 315 -8.83 6.75 -13.26
CA ASP A 315 -7.44 7.21 -13.38
C ASP A 315 -6.98 8.25 -12.32
N PRO A 316 -7.07 7.93 -11.01
CA PRO A 316 -6.76 8.88 -9.96
C PRO A 316 -5.26 9.18 -9.88
N ASP A 317 -4.93 10.44 -9.63
CA ASP A 317 -3.56 10.89 -9.35
C ASP A 317 -3.30 10.82 -7.85
N ILE A 318 -2.62 9.75 -7.43
CA ILE A 318 -2.27 9.42 -6.05
C ILE A 318 -0.76 9.61 -5.77
N GLU A 319 -0.05 10.33 -6.63
CA GLU A 319 1.41 10.46 -6.60
C GLU A 319 1.90 11.05 -5.28
N LEU A 320 1.26 12.13 -4.82
CA LEU A 320 1.65 12.80 -3.58
C LEU A 320 1.19 12.02 -2.34
N GLU A 321 0.02 11.39 -2.40
CA GLU A 321 -0.57 10.61 -1.33
C GLU A 321 0.29 9.38 -1.04
N SER A 322 0.70 8.65 -2.08
CA SER A 322 1.61 7.51 -1.98
C SER A 322 3.00 7.93 -1.46
N ALA A 323 3.56 9.03 -1.97
CA ALA A 323 4.84 9.55 -1.46
C ALA A 323 4.75 10.01 0.01
N SER A 324 3.63 10.60 0.40
CA SER A 324 3.36 11.06 1.77
C SER A 324 3.27 9.89 2.74
N ILE A 325 2.60 8.80 2.35
CA ILE A 325 2.54 7.56 3.14
C ILE A 325 3.95 6.98 3.33
N GLN A 326 4.76 6.92 2.28
CA GLN A 326 6.14 6.41 2.38
C GLN A 326 7.00 7.26 3.33
N LEU A 327 6.90 8.59 3.22
CA LEU A 327 7.66 9.50 4.08
C LEU A 327 7.22 9.37 5.55
N PHE A 328 5.90 9.33 5.79
CA PHE A 328 5.35 9.13 7.12
C PHE A 328 5.72 7.76 7.71
N ALA A 329 5.68 6.70 6.89
CA ALA A 329 6.07 5.36 7.29
C ALA A 329 7.54 5.29 7.74
N ARG A 330 8.45 5.86 6.95
CA ARG A 330 9.88 5.91 7.30
C ARG A 330 10.13 6.68 8.60
N GLN A 331 9.55 7.88 8.73
CA GLN A 331 9.63 8.66 9.97
C GLN A 331 9.03 7.92 11.17
N THR A 332 7.95 7.15 10.95
CA THR A 332 7.31 6.34 11.96
C THR A 332 8.23 5.23 12.45
N VAL A 333 8.87 4.50 11.54
CA VAL A 333 9.80 3.42 11.89
C VAL A 333 11.03 3.94 12.61
N ASP A 334 11.66 4.99 12.08
CA ASP A 334 12.88 5.58 12.67
C ASP A 334 12.63 6.00 14.13
N ASN A 335 11.44 6.55 14.42
CA ASN A 335 11.07 6.97 15.77
C ASN A 335 10.65 5.80 16.68
N ILE A 336 9.75 4.93 16.21
CA ILE A 336 9.15 3.88 17.04
C ILE A 336 10.14 2.76 17.33
N LEU A 337 10.89 2.31 16.31
CA LEU A 337 11.66 1.09 16.42
C LEU A 337 12.80 1.23 17.44
N ILE A 338 13.43 2.40 17.48
CA ILE A 338 14.44 2.74 18.48
C ILE A 338 13.84 2.73 19.89
N ASP A 339 12.69 3.39 20.08
CA ASP A 339 12.01 3.47 21.37
C ASP A 339 11.59 2.06 21.87
N LEU A 340 11.07 1.20 20.99
CA LEU A 340 10.68 -0.19 21.33
C LEU A 340 11.89 -1.08 21.64
N LYS A 341 12.97 -0.97 20.85
CA LYS A 341 14.25 -1.66 21.14
C LYS A 341 14.79 -1.26 22.51
N MET A 342 14.67 0.03 22.88
CA MET A 342 15.10 0.51 24.19
C MET A 342 14.29 -0.07 25.36
N ILE A 343 12.95 -0.18 25.23
CA ILE A 343 12.12 -0.74 26.32
C ILE A 343 12.43 -2.22 26.57
N ASN A 344 12.68 -3.00 25.50
CA ASN A 344 12.99 -4.42 25.65
C ASN A 344 14.33 -4.66 26.37
N GLY A 345 15.24 -3.68 26.32
CA GLY A 345 16.54 -3.68 26.97
C GLY A 345 17.57 -4.55 26.22
N ARG A 346 18.82 -4.07 26.11
CA ARG A 346 19.88 -4.69 25.30
C ARG A 346 20.18 -6.16 25.64
N ASN A 347 20.03 -6.56 26.91
CA ASN A 347 20.39 -7.90 27.40
C ASN A 347 19.22 -8.90 27.41
N SER A 348 18.03 -8.50 26.97
CA SER A 348 16.80 -9.31 27.03
C SER A 348 16.05 -9.33 25.70
N ILE A 349 16.74 -9.03 24.61
CA ILE A 349 16.18 -9.08 23.26
C ILE A 349 16.06 -10.55 22.85
N ASN A 350 14.82 -11.01 22.69
CA ASN A 350 14.54 -12.32 22.09
C ASN A 350 14.92 -12.30 20.60
N GLU A 351 15.50 -13.38 20.09
CA GLU A 351 15.82 -13.55 18.65
C GLU A 351 14.58 -13.30 17.78
N GLN A 352 13.40 -13.76 18.24
CA GLN A 352 12.14 -13.54 17.53
C GLN A 352 11.79 -12.04 17.41
N PHE A 353 12.04 -11.25 18.45
CA PHE A 353 11.79 -9.81 18.41
C PHE A 353 12.78 -9.12 17.45
N LEU A 354 14.05 -9.49 17.50
CA LEU A 354 15.06 -8.94 16.60
C LEU A 354 14.76 -9.26 15.14
N SER A 355 14.31 -10.48 14.85
CA SER A 355 13.87 -10.88 13.51
C SER A 355 12.72 -10.00 13.00
N LEU A 356 11.74 -9.69 13.85
CA LEU A 356 10.63 -8.78 13.48
C LEU A 356 11.12 -7.35 13.25
N CYS A 357 12.09 -6.87 14.03
CA CYS A 357 12.69 -5.56 13.81
C CYS A 357 13.44 -5.49 12.49
N ASN A 358 14.24 -6.51 12.17
CA ASN A 358 14.98 -6.58 10.92
C ASN A 358 14.02 -6.62 9.72
N GLU A 359 12.91 -7.36 9.84
CA GLU A 359 11.85 -7.41 8.83
C GLU A 359 11.28 -6.01 8.51
N VAL A 360 11.01 -5.22 9.57
CA VAL A 360 10.53 -3.84 9.44
C VAL A 360 11.59 -2.94 8.81
N GLU A 361 12.86 -3.10 9.18
CA GLU A 361 13.99 -2.34 8.62
C GLU A 361 14.15 -2.64 7.12
N ASP A 362 14.15 -3.91 6.72
CA ASP A 362 14.23 -4.36 5.32
C ASP A 362 13.09 -3.77 4.46
N LEU A 363 11.87 -3.77 4.99
CA LEU A 363 10.70 -3.19 4.31
C LEU A 363 10.85 -1.67 4.12
N VAL A 364 11.37 -0.95 5.12
CA VAL A 364 11.60 0.51 5.01
C VAL A 364 12.76 0.86 4.09
N GLU A 365 13.80 0.03 4.04
CA GLU A 365 14.90 0.20 3.10
C GLU A 365 14.46 0.05 1.65
N SER A 366 13.41 -0.73 1.39
CA SER A 366 12.81 -0.84 0.05
C SER A 366 12.05 0.43 -0.39
N LEU A 367 11.72 1.33 0.55
CA LEU A 367 11.07 2.61 0.26
C LEU A 367 12.08 3.67 -0.19
N GLU A 368 11.59 4.71 -0.85
CA GLU A 368 12.43 5.83 -1.28
C GLU A 368 13.00 6.61 -0.09
N GLY A 369 14.18 7.22 -0.27
CA GLY A 369 14.85 7.99 0.78
C GLY A 369 14.04 9.21 1.22
N SER A 370 14.07 9.53 2.52
CA SER A 370 13.27 10.63 3.12
C SER A 370 13.48 11.96 2.41
N MET A 371 14.74 12.34 2.14
CA MET A 371 15.06 13.60 1.46
C MET A 371 14.57 13.62 0.00
N LYS A 372 14.63 12.48 -0.71
CA LYS A 372 14.12 12.35 -2.08
C LYS A 372 12.59 12.48 -2.10
N LEU A 373 11.90 11.81 -1.16
CA LEU A 373 10.44 11.90 -0.99
C LEU A 373 10.00 13.32 -0.63
N ALA A 374 10.66 13.95 0.34
CA ALA A 374 10.36 15.31 0.77
C ALA A 374 10.47 16.31 -0.39
N ASN A 375 11.58 16.26 -1.13
CA ASN A 375 11.79 17.12 -2.30
C ASN A 375 10.78 16.82 -3.40
N PHE A 376 10.46 15.54 -3.65
CA PHE A 376 9.48 15.14 -4.64
C PHE A 376 8.08 15.67 -4.32
N ILE A 377 7.61 15.52 -3.08
CA ILE A 377 6.30 15.98 -2.63
C ILE A 377 6.16 17.49 -2.85
N SER A 378 7.13 18.26 -2.36
CA SER A 378 7.07 19.71 -2.48
C SER A 378 7.24 20.20 -3.91
N SER A 379 8.15 19.60 -4.68
CA SER A 379 8.38 20.00 -6.07
C SER A 379 7.14 19.78 -6.92
N ARG A 380 6.48 18.61 -6.79
CA ARG A 380 5.24 18.31 -7.52
C ARG A 380 4.06 19.16 -7.06
N GLY A 381 3.96 19.44 -5.76
CA GLY A 381 2.94 20.35 -5.22
C GLY A 381 3.11 21.78 -5.74
N VAL A 382 4.33 22.30 -5.75
CA VAL A 382 4.66 23.65 -6.28
C VAL A 382 4.49 23.70 -7.80
N GLU A 383 4.88 22.66 -8.53
CA GLU A 383 4.63 22.55 -9.97
C GLU A 383 3.13 22.63 -10.28
N PHE A 384 2.31 21.92 -9.51
CA PHE A 384 0.86 21.98 -9.64
C PHE A 384 0.31 23.37 -9.30
N PHE A 385 0.78 23.99 -8.21
CA PHE A 385 0.40 25.35 -7.83
C PHE A 385 0.68 26.35 -8.96
N ASN A 386 1.89 26.32 -9.54
CA ASN A 386 2.29 27.22 -10.61
C ASN A 386 1.49 27.00 -11.91
N LYS A 387 1.09 25.76 -12.19
CA LYS A 387 0.23 25.42 -13.35
C LYS A 387 -1.24 25.72 -13.10
N SER A 388 -1.67 25.75 -11.84
CA SER A 388 -3.07 25.96 -11.50
C SER A 388 -3.49 27.40 -11.77
N GLU A 389 -4.56 27.58 -12.55
CA GLU A 389 -5.16 28.90 -12.78
C GLU A 389 -6.15 29.30 -11.66
N TYR A 390 -6.19 28.54 -10.57
CA TYR A 390 -7.14 28.79 -9.50
C TYR A 390 -6.83 30.10 -8.79
N LYS A 391 -7.71 31.08 -9.01
CA LYS A 391 -7.77 32.31 -8.23
C LYS A 391 -9.11 32.33 -7.52
N GLU A 392 -9.07 32.38 -6.19
CA GLU A 392 -10.28 32.59 -5.41
C GLU A 392 -10.85 33.97 -5.77
N ASN A 393 -12.10 34.03 -6.22
CA ASN A 393 -12.78 35.28 -6.59
C ASN A 393 -13.10 36.10 -5.32
N VAL A 394 -12.07 36.72 -4.75
CA VAL A 394 -12.14 37.45 -3.49
C VAL A 394 -11.56 38.85 -3.69
N SER A 395 -12.25 39.86 -3.15
CA SER A 395 -11.79 41.25 -3.23
C SER A 395 -10.41 41.42 -2.58
N PHE A 396 -9.58 42.28 -3.16
CA PHE A 396 -8.26 42.64 -2.63
C PHE A 396 -8.32 43.02 -1.15
N LEU A 397 -9.34 43.76 -0.72
CA LEU A 397 -9.52 44.16 0.68
C LEU A 397 -9.76 42.96 1.60
N THR A 398 -10.58 42.00 1.14
CA THR A 398 -10.87 40.77 1.87
C THR A 398 -9.62 39.90 1.98
N THR A 399 -8.84 39.79 0.92
CA THR A 399 -7.55 39.08 0.93
C THR A 399 -6.56 39.75 1.88
N ALA A 400 -6.44 41.08 1.85
CA ALA A 400 -5.59 41.83 2.77
C ALA A 400 -6.02 41.63 4.23
N TYR A 401 -7.33 41.67 4.52
CA TYR A 401 -7.86 41.40 5.84
C TYR A 401 -7.55 39.97 6.30
N ARG A 402 -7.78 38.96 5.45
CA ARG A 402 -7.43 37.55 5.74
C ARG A 402 -5.95 37.40 6.06
N ASN A 403 -5.08 38.06 5.29
CA ASN A 403 -3.63 38.03 5.52
C ASN A 403 -3.24 38.67 6.88
N ILE A 404 -3.88 39.78 7.27
CA ILE A 404 -3.67 40.39 8.60
C ILE A 404 -4.11 39.44 9.70
N MET A 405 -5.28 38.82 9.56
CA MET A 405 -5.83 37.89 10.54
C MET A 405 -4.98 36.61 10.66
N MET A 406 -4.43 36.12 9.54
CA MET A 406 -3.46 35.02 9.50
C MET A 406 -2.16 35.34 10.23
N LYS A 407 -1.64 36.56 10.08
CA LYS A 407 -0.46 37.04 10.83
C LYS A 407 -0.73 37.14 12.33
N LYS A 408 -1.99 37.41 12.72
CA LYS A 408 -2.45 37.41 14.11
C LYS A 408 -2.84 36.01 14.64
N ASN A 409 -2.66 34.95 13.84
CA ASN A 409 -3.07 33.57 14.14
C ASN A 409 -4.57 33.44 14.52
N LYS A 410 -5.44 34.26 13.92
CA LYS A 410 -6.90 34.21 14.13
C LYS A 410 -7.65 34.23 12.79
N PRO A 411 -7.45 33.24 11.90
CA PRO A 411 -8.07 33.27 10.59
C PRO A 411 -9.59 33.02 10.63
N SER A 412 -10.29 33.55 9.63
CA SER A 412 -11.67 33.13 9.34
C SER A 412 -11.64 31.76 8.68
N LEU A 413 -12.33 30.78 9.28
CA LEU A 413 -12.55 29.46 8.72
C LEU A 413 -13.39 29.58 7.43
N LYS A 414 -12.93 28.95 6.35
CA LYS A 414 -13.49 29.03 4.98
C LYS A 414 -14.43 27.87 4.68
N TYR A 415 -14.04 26.66 5.05
CA TYR A 415 -14.68 25.39 4.69
C TYR A 415 -15.65 24.89 5.76
N ASP A 416 -15.48 25.35 7.00
CA ASP A 416 -16.27 24.97 8.17
C ASP A 416 -16.32 23.44 8.40
N PHE A 417 -15.14 22.81 8.47
CA PHE A 417 -15.00 21.34 8.55
C PHE A 417 -15.80 20.69 9.68
N LYS A 418 -16.07 21.43 10.76
CA LYS A 418 -16.89 20.98 11.89
C LYS A 418 -18.31 20.54 11.50
N GLN A 419 -18.83 20.95 10.35
CA GLN A 419 -20.16 20.54 9.87
C GLN A 419 -20.16 19.13 9.27
N PHE A 420 -18.99 18.67 8.79
CA PHE A 420 -18.84 17.40 8.07
C PHE A 420 -18.30 16.27 8.96
N LEU A 421 -17.97 16.59 10.21
CA LEU A 421 -17.35 15.69 11.18
C LEU A 421 -18.20 15.58 12.44
N HIS A 422 -18.00 14.50 13.19
CA HIS A 422 -18.71 14.27 14.45
C HIS A 422 -18.48 15.45 15.43
N PRO A 423 -19.51 15.94 16.16
CA PRO A 423 -19.38 17.09 17.05
C PRO A 423 -18.29 16.98 18.13
N ALA A 424 -17.95 15.76 18.57
CA ALA A 424 -16.85 15.54 19.51
C ALA A 424 -15.49 15.98 18.95
N LEU A 425 -15.31 15.94 17.64
CA LEU A 425 -14.08 16.30 16.94
C LEU A 425 -14.06 17.77 16.49
N LYS A 426 -15.02 18.60 16.93
CA LYS A 426 -15.14 20.02 16.53
C LYS A 426 -13.86 20.82 16.72
N HIS A 427 -13.16 20.63 17.84
CA HIS A 427 -11.91 21.33 18.10
C HIS A 427 -10.83 20.91 17.10
N THR A 428 -10.67 19.61 16.90
CA THR A 428 -9.69 19.03 15.97
C THR A 428 -10.00 19.40 14.51
N ALA A 429 -11.28 19.47 14.13
CA ALA A 429 -11.73 19.92 12.82
C ALA A 429 -11.33 21.38 12.54
N ASN A 430 -11.57 22.27 13.51
CA ASN A 430 -11.14 23.67 13.40
C ASN A 430 -9.62 23.80 13.34
N PHE A 431 -8.89 22.92 14.03
CA PHE A 431 -7.44 22.89 14.03
C PHE A 431 -6.88 22.43 12.67
N LEU A 432 -7.44 21.36 12.09
CA LEU A 432 -7.11 20.92 10.72
C LEU A 432 -7.38 22.03 9.69
N GLU A 433 -8.53 22.69 9.80
CA GLU A 433 -8.87 23.78 8.89
C GLU A 433 -7.89 24.97 9.04
N TYR A 434 -7.51 25.29 10.27
CA TYR A 434 -6.47 26.28 10.53
C TYR A 434 -5.14 25.89 9.86
N ASP A 435 -4.70 24.64 9.97
CA ASP A 435 -3.44 24.17 9.39
C ASP A 435 -3.46 24.21 7.85
N VAL A 436 -4.57 23.79 7.23
CA VAL A 436 -4.77 23.89 5.78
C VAL A 436 -4.66 25.34 5.30
N LEU A 437 -5.36 26.25 5.96
CA LEU A 437 -5.35 27.67 5.58
C LEU A 437 -3.99 28.33 5.88
N LYS A 438 -3.30 27.92 6.95
CA LYS A 438 -1.97 28.41 7.29
C LYS A 438 -0.94 27.92 6.27
N PHE A 439 -1.03 26.67 5.84
CA PHE A 439 -0.20 26.11 4.78
C PHE A 439 -0.37 26.89 3.48
N GLN A 440 -1.62 27.13 3.05
CA GLN A 440 -1.91 27.95 1.87
C GLN A 440 -1.34 29.37 2.00
N PHE A 441 -1.47 29.99 3.18
CA PHE A 441 -0.87 31.30 3.45
C PHE A 441 0.66 31.28 3.29
N ILE A 442 1.34 30.25 3.79
CA ILE A 442 2.79 30.09 3.66
C ILE A 442 3.19 29.94 2.19
N ILE A 443 2.50 29.10 1.42
CA ILE A 443 2.75 28.92 -0.02
C ILE A 443 2.64 30.26 -0.76
N ASN A 444 1.57 31.02 -0.53
CA ASN A 444 1.39 32.32 -1.18
C ASN A 444 2.50 33.32 -0.78
N GLN A 445 2.88 33.39 0.50
CA GLN A 445 3.98 34.27 0.93
C GLN A 445 5.32 33.87 0.31
N CYS A 446 5.62 32.57 0.22
CA CYS A 446 6.84 32.08 -0.41
C CYS A 446 6.82 32.33 -1.93
N HIS A 447 5.66 32.24 -2.58
CA HIS A 447 5.50 32.58 -3.99
C HIS A 447 5.78 34.06 -4.24
N ASP A 448 5.15 34.94 -3.47
CA ASP A 448 5.32 36.40 -3.57
C ASP A 448 6.77 36.83 -3.31
N ALA A 449 7.48 36.10 -2.45
CA ALA A 449 8.90 36.31 -2.17
C ALA A 449 9.85 35.70 -3.22
N GLY A 450 9.34 34.98 -4.22
CA GLY A 450 10.16 34.25 -5.21
C GLY A 450 10.99 33.11 -4.60
N GLN A 451 10.56 32.55 -3.47
CA GLN A 451 11.29 31.54 -2.71
C GLN A 451 10.79 30.10 -2.97
N LEU A 452 9.68 29.93 -3.70
CA LEU A 452 9.15 28.61 -4.12
C LEU A 452 9.97 28.00 -5.26
N ASN A 453 11.27 27.85 -5.03
CA ASN A 453 12.19 27.22 -5.98
C ASN A 453 12.64 25.87 -5.44
N THR A 454 12.84 24.91 -6.33
CA THR A 454 13.30 23.55 -6.01
C THR A 454 14.69 23.53 -5.35
N ASP A 455 15.47 24.58 -5.57
CA ASP A 455 16.82 24.73 -4.99
C ASP A 455 16.78 24.98 -3.47
N ASN A 456 15.66 25.48 -2.94
CA ASN A 456 15.51 25.76 -1.53
C ASN A 456 15.12 24.49 -0.74
N GLN A 457 16.08 23.56 -0.61
CA GLN A 457 15.87 22.22 -0.04
C GLN A 457 15.26 22.27 1.37
N MET A 458 15.70 23.18 2.24
CA MET A 458 15.17 23.31 3.60
C MET A 458 13.71 23.75 3.61
N LEU A 459 13.32 24.64 2.69
CA LEU A 459 11.91 25.02 2.52
C LEU A 459 11.10 23.85 1.99
N MET A 460 11.61 23.14 0.97
CA MET A 460 10.94 21.96 0.39
C MET A 460 10.70 20.88 1.44
N GLU A 461 11.69 20.58 2.29
CA GLU A 461 11.55 19.62 3.37
C GLU A 461 10.48 20.03 4.39
N ARG A 462 10.47 21.30 4.81
CA ARG A 462 9.47 21.82 5.74
C ARG A 462 8.06 21.80 5.16
N LEU A 463 7.89 22.22 3.90
CA LEU A 463 6.60 22.18 3.22
C LEU A 463 6.08 20.74 3.10
N SER A 464 6.96 19.80 2.74
CA SER A 464 6.60 18.38 2.62
C SER A 464 6.16 17.80 3.96
N THR A 465 6.82 18.19 5.06
CA THR A 465 6.46 17.75 6.40
C THR A 465 5.06 18.25 6.77
N VAL A 466 4.77 19.54 6.54
CA VAL A 466 3.47 20.11 6.86
C VAL A 466 2.34 19.46 6.06
N ILE A 467 2.50 19.27 4.75
CA ILE A 467 1.45 18.65 3.93
C ILE A 467 1.21 17.17 4.31
N VAL A 468 2.26 16.43 4.67
CA VAL A 468 2.14 15.05 5.17
C VAL A 468 1.33 15.02 6.47
N TYR A 469 1.58 15.93 7.41
CA TYR A 469 0.79 16.00 8.65
C TYR A 469 -0.66 16.44 8.41
N ILE A 470 -0.91 17.36 7.47
CA ILE A 470 -2.28 17.71 7.05
C ILE A 470 -3.00 16.48 6.48
N TYR A 471 -2.28 15.66 5.69
CA TYR A 471 -2.84 14.44 5.14
C TYR A 471 -3.14 13.41 6.24
N ALA A 472 -2.19 13.17 7.13
CA ALA A 472 -2.35 12.32 8.30
C ALA A 472 -3.55 12.73 9.15
N MET A 473 -3.67 14.02 9.48
CA MET A 473 -4.79 14.58 10.23
C MET A 473 -6.12 14.39 9.51
N THR A 474 -6.17 14.64 8.21
CA THR A 474 -7.37 14.39 7.38
C THR A 474 -7.82 12.94 7.50
N ALA A 475 -6.88 11.99 7.36
CA ALA A 475 -7.18 10.56 7.40
C ALA A 475 -7.68 10.10 8.78
N VAL A 476 -7.01 10.49 9.87
CA VAL A 476 -7.38 10.04 11.22
C VAL A 476 -8.68 10.67 11.72
N ILE A 477 -8.90 11.96 11.44
CA ILE A 477 -10.12 12.67 11.85
C ILE A 477 -11.32 12.11 11.10
N GLY A 478 -11.17 11.87 9.79
CA GLY A 478 -12.22 11.23 9.00
C GLY A 478 -12.55 9.83 9.51
N ARG A 479 -11.53 8.99 9.76
CA ARG A 479 -11.71 7.62 10.26
C ARG A 479 -12.40 7.60 11.62
N ALA A 480 -11.91 8.40 12.57
CA ALA A 480 -12.46 8.49 13.92
C ALA A 480 -13.91 9.01 13.90
N SER A 481 -14.19 10.04 13.08
CA SER A 481 -15.54 10.57 12.89
C SER A 481 -16.50 9.50 12.38
N ARG A 482 -16.09 8.72 11.36
CA ARG A 482 -16.90 7.61 10.84
C ARG A 482 -17.09 6.51 11.88
N SER A 483 -16.03 6.08 12.57
CA SER A 483 -16.11 5.03 13.60
C SER A 483 -17.11 5.39 14.70
N TYR A 484 -17.08 6.65 15.15
CA TYR A 484 -18.01 7.17 16.15
C TYR A 484 -19.45 7.26 15.63
N CYS A 485 -19.67 7.82 14.44
CA CYS A 485 -21.01 7.94 13.83
C CYS A 485 -21.66 6.59 13.54
N THR A 486 -20.85 5.57 13.19
CA THR A 486 -21.33 4.20 12.93
C THR A 486 -21.49 3.36 14.19
N GLY A 487 -20.95 3.80 15.32
CA GLY A 487 -21.05 3.10 16.61
C GLY A 487 -20.24 1.80 16.66
N ILE A 488 -19.07 1.76 16.00
CA ILE A 488 -18.19 0.59 16.02
C ILE A 488 -17.66 0.39 17.45
N ARG A 489 -17.46 -0.88 17.84
CA ARG A 489 -16.92 -1.22 19.16
C ARG A 489 -15.57 -0.53 19.36
N PHE A 490 -15.39 0.09 20.52
CA PHE A 490 -14.18 0.83 20.89
C PHE A 490 -13.96 2.14 20.12
N CYS A 491 -14.98 2.70 19.46
CA CYS A 491 -14.90 4.00 18.78
C CYS A 491 -14.41 5.15 19.68
N ASP A 492 -14.66 5.07 20.99
CA ASP A 492 -14.19 6.08 21.95
C ASP A 492 -12.66 6.17 21.97
N TYR A 493 -11.94 5.05 21.77
CA TYR A 493 -10.48 5.04 21.73
C TYR A 493 -9.89 5.67 20.46
N GLU A 494 -10.68 5.84 19.40
CA GLU A 494 -10.26 6.51 18.17
C GLU A 494 -10.45 8.04 18.26
N VAL A 495 -11.27 8.52 19.21
CA VAL A 495 -11.62 9.94 19.38
C VAL A 495 -10.83 10.62 20.49
N ILE A 496 -10.34 9.86 21.48
CA ILE A 496 -9.46 10.31 22.57
C ILE A 496 -8.03 10.51 22.06
#